data_AF-A0A2V9Y0B6-F1
#
_entry.id   AF-A0A2V9Y0B6-F1
#
_cell.length_a   1.000
_cell.length_b   1.000
_cell.length_c   1.000
_cell.angle_alpha   90.00
_cell.angle_beta   90.00
_cell.angle_gamma   90.00
#
_symmetry.space_group_name_H-M   'P 1'
#
loop_
_entity.id
_entity.type
_entity.pdbx_description
1 polymer ?
#
loop_
_entity_poly.entity_id
_entity_poly.type
_entity_poly.pdbx_seq_one_letter_code
_entity_poly.pdbx_strand_id
1 'polypeptide(L)'
;MSTALDDLTGLKDDMTAFVEGHGMRRFHGYVDYDEVQSVMWDSNDNPEAWKDFVELAKASGAPFLTMHAWVLKREDMEEMIRRLSTAEYTNDDDVEDARWLRTYIGKTGFVQLGWPHQGCMFLYEASTEWYDRYQHLLEMSEDFSGITIDEPDEDDEP
;
A
#
# COMPACT_ATOMS: atom_id res chain seq x y z
N MET A 1 -14.57 12.19 12.69
CA MET A 1 -13.98 11.44 13.82
C MET A 1 -14.49 10.01 13.76
N SER A 2 -13.87 9.17 12.92
CA SER A 2 -14.03 7.72 12.96
C SER A 2 -12.66 7.14 13.29
N THR A 3 -12.40 6.91 14.57
CA THR A 3 -11.11 6.42 15.07
C THR A 3 -10.85 4.95 14.77
N ALA A 4 -11.78 4.25 14.11
CA ALA A 4 -11.64 2.84 13.72
C ALA A 4 -10.96 2.64 12.35
N LEU A 5 -10.80 3.70 11.55
CA LEU A 5 -10.22 3.64 10.19
C LEU A 5 -8.72 3.96 10.14
N ASP A 6 -8.11 4.31 11.28
CA ASP A 6 -6.73 4.81 11.32
C ASP A 6 -5.68 3.69 11.54
N ASP A 7 -6.10 2.48 11.89
CA ASP A 7 -5.20 1.34 12.11
C ASP A 7 -5.87 0.02 11.70
N LEU A 8 -5.38 -0.58 10.63
CA LEU A 8 -5.91 -1.83 10.08
C LEU A 8 -5.36 -3.08 10.80
N THR A 9 -4.65 -2.94 11.92
CA THR A 9 -4.11 -4.10 12.67
C THR A 9 -5.24 -5.06 13.09
N GLY A 10 -6.36 -4.52 13.56
CA GLY A 10 -7.53 -5.35 13.90
C GLY A 10 -8.10 -6.07 12.68
N LEU A 11 -8.26 -5.38 11.55
CA LEU A 11 -8.75 -5.97 10.30
C LEU A 11 -7.83 -7.10 9.81
N LYS A 12 -6.52 -6.88 9.84
CA LYS A 12 -5.51 -7.90 9.48
C LYS A 12 -5.61 -9.13 10.38
N ASP A 13 -5.79 -8.95 11.69
CA ASP A 13 -5.91 -10.06 12.64
C ASP A 13 -7.23 -10.82 12.44
N ASP A 14 -8.33 -10.11 12.17
CA ASP A 14 -9.63 -10.70 11.82
C ASP A 14 -9.56 -11.49 10.50
N MET A 15 -8.94 -10.93 9.46
CA MET A 15 -8.68 -11.63 8.19
C MET A 15 -7.85 -12.89 8.41
N THR A 16 -6.79 -12.79 9.21
CA THR A 16 -5.94 -13.92 9.58
C THR A 16 -6.77 -15.04 10.22
N ALA A 17 -7.54 -14.72 11.26
CA ALA A 17 -8.35 -15.69 11.97
C ALA A 17 -9.45 -16.29 11.09
N PHE A 18 -10.08 -15.49 10.23
CA PHE A 18 -11.15 -15.93 9.35
C PHE A 18 -10.65 -16.88 8.26
N VAL A 19 -9.50 -16.57 7.63
CA VAL A 19 -8.86 -17.45 6.63
C VAL A 19 -8.49 -18.80 7.26
N GLU A 20 -7.90 -18.78 8.45
CA GLU A 20 -7.53 -20.01 9.17
C GLU A 20 -8.77 -20.80 9.62
N GLY A 21 -9.81 -20.12 10.10
CA GLY A 21 -11.10 -20.72 10.45
C GLY A 21 -11.79 -21.40 9.27
N HIS A 22 -11.52 -20.94 8.05
CA HIS A 22 -12.00 -21.57 6.81
C HIS A 22 -11.13 -22.75 6.34
N GLY A 23 -10.06 -23.08 7.05
CA GLY A 23 -9.11 -24.14 6.70
C GLY A 23 -8.20 -23.79 5.53
N MET A 24 -8.13 -22.50 5.17
CA MET A 24 -7.28 -22.02 4.09
C MET A 24 -5.89 -21.66 4.63
N ARG A 25 -4.88 -21.73 3.75
CA ARG A 25 -3.51 -21.34 4.07
C ARG A 25 -3.21 -19.95 3.53
N ARG A 26 -2.30 -19.26 4.22
CA ARG A 26 -1.80 -17.96 3.82
C ARG A 26 -0.34 -18.08 3.39
N PHE A 27 -0.01 -17.41 2.31
CA PHE A 27 1.35 -17.14 1.85
C PHE A 27 1.66 -15.67 2.16
N HIS A 28 2.77 -15.41 2.85
CA HIS A 28 3.20 -14.05 3.12
C HIS A 28 3.81 -13.45 1.86
N GLY A 29 3.08 -12.57 1.19
CA GLY A 29 3.50 -11.99 -0.07
C GLY A 29 2.62 -10.82 -0.47
N TYR A 30 3.25 -9.81 -1.06
CA TYR A 30 2.61 -8.69 -1.72
C TYR A 30 2.54 -8.96 -3.23
N VAL A 31 1.43 -8.58 -3.85
CA VAL A 31 1.23 -8.65 -5.29
C VAL A 31 1.17 -7.22 -5.79
N ASP A 32 2.14 -6.86 -6.61
CA ASP A 32 2.11 -5.63 -7.38
C ASP A 32 1.20 -5.83 -8.60
N TYR A 33 0.12 -5.06 -8.69
CA TYR A 33 -0.86 -5.18 -9.76
C TYR A 33 -0.35 -4.62 -11.10
N ASP A 34 0.72 -3.81 -11.09
CA ASP A 34 1.34 -3.29 -12.30
C ASP A 34 2.26 -4.34 -12.96
N GLU A 35 2.81 -5.25 -12.16
CA GLU A 35 3.66 -6.34 -12.65
C GLU A 35 2.89 -7.63 -13.02
N VAL A 36 1.65 -7.78 -12.52
CA VAL A 36 0.88 -9.03 -12.64
C VAL A 36 -0.56 -8.74 -13.09
N GLN A 37 -1.05 -9.52 -14.07
CA GLN A 37 -2.45 -9.45 -14.50
C GLN A 37 -3.41 -9.69 -13.33
N SER A 38 -4.06 -8.61 -12.88
CA SER A 38 -4.84 -8.60 -11.65
C SER A 38 -6.27 -8.08 -11.87
N VAL A 39 -7.19 -8.57 -11.04
CA VAL A 39 -8.58 -8.09 -10.95
C VAL A 39 -8.84 -7.66 -9.52
N MET A 40 -9.10 -6.37 -9.35
CA MET A 40 -9.45 -5.77 -8.05
C MET A 40 -10.89 -6.10 -7.69
N TRP A 41 -11.10 -6.55 -6.46
CA TRP A 41 -12.41 -6.82 -5.91
C TRP A 41 -13.14 -5.52 -5.59
N ASP A 42 -14.34 -5.38 -6.12
CA ASP A 42 -15.24 -4.27 -5.75
C ASP A 42 -16.01 -4.62 -4.47
N SER A 43 -15.71 -3.90 -3.40
CA SER A 43 -16.34 -4.10 -2.10
C SER A 43 -17.79 -3.58 -2.05
N ASN A 44 -18.24 -2.80 -3.04
CA ASN A 44 -19.57 -2.18 -3.07
C ASN A 44 -19.93 -1.47 -1.74
N ASP A 45 -18.97 -0.73 -1.17
CA ASP A 45 -19.07 -0.04 0.12
C ASP A 45 -19.36 -0.95 1.34
N ASN A 46 -19.25 -2.27 1.21
CA ASN A 46 -19.41 -3.20 2.32
C ASN A 46 -18.07 -3.43 3.04
N PRO A 47 -17.92 -3.01 4.31
CA PRO A 47 -16.68 -3.16 5.07
C PRO A 47 -16.30 -4.63 5.33
N GLU A 48 -17.25 -5.55 5.24
CA GLU A 48 -17.06 -6.97 5.46
C GLU A 48 -16.94 -7.78 4.15
N ALA A 49 -16.91 -7.12 2.99
CA ALA A 49 -16.85 -7.78 1.67
C ALA A 49 -15.62 -8.67 1.49
N TRP A 50 -14.56 -8.44 2.26
CA TRP A 50 -13.37 -9.30 2.26
C TRP A 50 -13.67 -10.73 2.71
N LYS A 51 -14.72 -10.95 3.51
CA LYS A 51 -15.16 -12.29 3.91
C LYS A 51 -15.69 -13.07 2.70
N ASP A 52 -16.56 -12.42 1.91
CA ASP A 52 -17.08 -12.99 0.67
C ASP A 52 -15.95 -13.29 -0.32
N PHE A 53 -14.94 -12.43 -0.39
CA PHE A 53 -13.73 -12.65 -1.19
C PHE A 53 -12.96 -13.92 -0.76
N VAL A 54 -12.76 -14.14 0.54
CA VAL A 54 -12.11 -15.35 1.08
C VAL A 54 -12.96 -16.60 0.83
N GLU A 55 -14.28 -16.51 1.03
CA GLU A 55 -15.21 -17.62 0.76
C GLU A 55 -15.23 -17.99 -0.72
N LEU A 56 -15.17 -16.99 -1.61
CA LEU A 56 -15.06 -17.21 -3.05
C LEU A 56 -13.73 -17.88 -3.43
N ALA A 57 -12.61 -17.48 -2.82
CA ALA A 57 -11.33 -18.14 -3.01
C ALA A 57 -11.42 -19.63 -2.64
N LYS A 58 -12.05 -19.94 -1.50
CA LYS A 58 -12.30 -21.31 -1.05
C LYS A 58 -13.18 -22.09 -2.02
N ALA A 59 -14.32 -21.52 -2.41
CA ALA A 59 -15.26 -22.15 -3.33
C ALA A 59 -14.62 -22.42 -4.71
N SER A 60 -13.71 -21.54 -5.12
CA SER A 60 -12.90 -21.67 -6.34
C SER A 60 -11.75 -22.69 -6.23
N GLY A 61 -11.56 -23.29 -5.06
CA GLY A 61 -10.50 -24.27 -4.82
C GLY A 61 -9.09 -23.69 -4.75
N ALA A 62 -8.96 -22.41 -4.37
CA ALA A 62 -7.66 -21.77 -4.24
C ALA A 62 -6.76 -22.51 -3.22
N PRO A 63 -5.52 -22.86 -3.57
CA PRO A 63 -4.63 -23.65 -2.70
C PRO A 63 -4.14 -22.88 -1.47
N PHE A 64 -4.11 -21.55 -1.56
CA PHE A 64 -3.74 -20.58 -0.54
C PHE A 64 -4.23 -19.17 -0.95
N LEU A 65 -4.22 -18.22 -0.01
CA LEU A 65 -4.25 -16.79 -0.30
C LEU A 65 -2.87 -16.17 -0.08
N THR A 66 -2.47 -15.18 -0.89
CA THR A 66 -1.43 -14.23 -0.51
C THR A 66 -2.01 -13.25 0.51
N MET A 67 -1.17 -12.84 1.46
CA MET A 67 -1.52 -11.78 2.42
C MET A 67 -0.30 -10.90 2.67
N HIS A 68 -0.53 -9.60 2.58
CA HIS A 68 0.43 -8.57 2.94
C HIS A 68 -0.22 -7.55 3.87
N ALA A 69 0.57 -6.98 4.76
CA ALA A 69 0.16 -5.86 5.58
C ALA A 69 1.36 -4.93 5.75
N TRP A 70 1.14 -3.63 5.57
CA TRP A 70 2.17 -2.62 5.70
C TRP A 70 1.93 -1.76 6.94
N VAL A 71 2.99 -1.62 7.75
CA VAL A 71 3.01 -0.85 8.99
C VAL A 71 3.95 0.32 8.81
N LEU A 72 3.49 1.52 9.18
CA LEU A 72 4.35 2.70 9.10
C LEU A 72 5.46 2.61 10.13
N LYS A 73 6.71 2.48 9.68
CA LYS A 73 7.85 2.45 10.60
C LYS A 73 8.41 3.85 10.81
N ARG A 74 9.14 4.00 11.92
CA ARG A 74 9.80 5.27 12.25
C ARG A 74 10.86 5.61 11.20
N GLU A 75 11.61 4.60 10.78
CA GLU A 75 12.71 4.72 9.82
C GLU A 75 12.20 5.20 8.46
N ASP A 76 11.06 4.65 8.01
CA ASP A 76 10.40 5.03 6.75
C ASP A 76 9.99 6.52 6.79
N MET A 77 9.44 6.99 7.92
CA MET A 77 9.11 8.40 8.13
C MET A 77 10.34 9.33 8.17
N GLU A 78 11.41 8.90 8.84
CA GLU A 78 12.64 9.68 8.93
C GLU A 78 13.32 9.81 7.56
N GLU A 79 13.28 8.75 6.75
CA GLU A 79 13.72 8.78 5.37
C GLU A 79 12.87 9.73 4.51
N MET A 80 11.55 9.64 4.59
CA MET A 80 10.65 10.53 3.85
C MET A 80 10.90 12.00 4.19
N ILE A 81 10.96 12.36 5.48
CA ILE A 81 11.23 13.73 5.92
C ILE A 81 12.59 14.22 5.41
N ARG A 82 13.61 13.36 5.46
CA ARG A 82 14.94 13.70 4.93
C ARG A 82 14.88 13.99 3.43
N ARG A 83 14.23 13.13 2.64
CA ARG A 83 14.06 13.33 1.18
C ARG A 83 13.33 14.64 0.86
N LEU A 84 12.21 14.90 1.54
CA LEU A 84 11.44 16.14 1.40
C LEU A 84 12.26 17.38 1.77
N SER A 85 13.11 17.30 2.81
CA SER A 85 13.95 18.44 3.22
C SER A 85 15.06 18.79 2.23
N THR A 86 15.43 17.85 1.35
CA THR A 86 16.47 18.02 0.34
C THR A 86 15.94 18.29 -1.06
N ALA A 87 14.64 18.12 -1.30
CA ALA A 87 14.03 18.39 -2.59
C ALA A 87 13.81 19.90 -2.79
N GLU A 88 14.23 20.43 -3.93
CA GLU A 88 14.15 21.87 -4.25
C GLU A 88 12.71 22.39 -4.41
N TYR A 89 11.71 21.49 -4.50
CA TYR A 89 10.31 21.81 -4.82
C TYR A 89 9.29 21.36 -3.75
N THR A 90 9.72 21.11 -2.52
CA THR A 90 8.79 20.76 -1.42
C THR A 90 7.99 21.98 -0.97
N ASN A 91 6.66 21.87 -0.93
CA ASN A 91 5.77 22.93 -0.41
C ASN A 91 5.61 22.82 1.12
N ASP A 92 5.19 23.90 1.78
CA ASP A 92 4.91 23.92 3.22
C ASP A 92 3.84 22.87 3.62
N ASP A 93 2.90 22.58 2.72
CA ASP A 93 1.85 21.57 2.89
C ASP A 93 2.44 20.14 3.00
N ASP A 94 3.44 19.79 2.20
CA ASP A 94 4.09 18.47 2.22
C ASP A 94 4.82 18.23 3.54
N VAL A 95 5.43 19.29 4.08
CA VAL A 95 6.10 19.27 5.40
C VAL A 95 5.08 19.13 6.53
N GLU A 96 3.90 19.74 6.40
CA GLU A 96 2.80 19.57 7.36
C GLU A 96 2.24 18.14 7.33
N ASP A 97 1.98 17.59 6.14
CA ASP A 97 1.52 16.21 5.98
C ASP A 97 2.53 15.21 6.53
N ALA A 98 3.83 15.38 6.25
CA ALA A 98 4.88 14.53 6.82
C ALA A 98 4.93 14.61 8.35
N ARG A 99 4.67 15.77 8.96
CA ARG A 99 4.56 15.91 10.42
C ARG A 99 3.32 15.23 10.98
N TRP A 100 2.19 15.32 10.29
CA TRP A 100 0.94 14.67 10.66
C TRP A 100 1.05 13.14 10.61
N LEU A 101 1.70 12.60 9.58
CA LEU A 101 1.95 11.16 9.40
C LEU A 101 2.70 10.52 10.59
N ARG A 102 3.55 11.29 11.30
CA ARG A 102 4.26 10.79 12.50
C ARG A 102 3.31 10.26 13.59
N THR A 103 2.06 10.70 13.62
CA THR A 103 1.06 10.23 14.59
C THR A 103 0.56 8.80 14.31
N TYR A 104 0.89 8.24 13.15
CA TYR A 104 0.49 6.90 12.72
C TYR A 104 1.64 5.88 12.77
N ILE A 105 2.82 6.25 13.27
CA ILE A 105 3.96 5.33 13.42
C ILE A 105 3.54 4.12 14.27
N GLY A 106 3.81 2.93 13.74
CA GLY A 106 3.47 1.64 14.35
C GLY A 106 2.07 1.13 14.01
N LYS A 107 1.25 1.90 13.30
CA LYS A 107 -0.09 1.47 12.84
C LYS A 107 -0.03 0.80 11.47
N THR A 108 -0.97 -0.09 11.21
CA THR A 108 -1.12 -0.73 9.89
C THR A 108 -1.93 0.17 8.98
N GLY A 109 -1.34 0.59 7.85
CA GLY A 109 -1.97 1.49 6.88
C GLY A 109 -2.57 0.79 5.68
N PHE A 110 -2.13 -0.43 5.38
CA PHE A 110 -2.54 -1.17 4.21
C PHE A 110 -2.57 -2.67 4.48
N VAL A 111 -3.57 -3.35 3.94
CA VAL A 111 -3.70 -4.81 3.95
C VAL A 111 -4.16 -5.27 2.57
N GLN A 112 -3.50 -6.30 2.03
CA GLN A 112 -3.86 -6.94 0.77
C GLN A 112 -4.10 -8.42 1.00
N LEU A 113 -5.16 -8.94 0.40
CA LEU A 113 -5.40 -10.36 0.20
C LEU A 113 -5.39 -10.65 -1.29
N GLY A 114 -4.85 -11.79 -1.69
CA GLY A 114 -4.89 -12.22 -3.07
C GLY A 114 -5.01 -13.71 -3.25
N TRP A 115 -5.50 -14.16 -4.39
CA TRP A 115 -5.44 -15.58 -4.75
C TRP A 115 -5.39 -15.75 -6.27
N PRO A 116 -4.59 -16.72 -6.76
CA PRO A 116 -4.50 -16.99 -8.19
C PRO A 116 -5.71 -17.78 -8.68
N HIS A 117 -6.22 -17.41 -9.85
CA HIS A 117 -7.21 -18.20 -10.57
C HIS A 117 -7.05 -18.03 -12.08
N GLN A 118 -6.85 -19.14 -12.78
CA GLN A 118 -6.77 -19.19 -14.26
C GLN A 118 -5.77 -18.18 -14.88
N GLY A 119 -4.62 -17.97 -14.23
CA GLY A 119 -3.58 -17.05 -14.73
C GLY A 119 -3.81 -15.57 -14.40
N CYS A 120 -4.83 -15.25 -13.60
CA CYS A 120 -5.07 -13.92 -13.07
C CYS A 120 -4.97 -13.93 -11.54
N MET A 121 -4.47 -12.85 -10.95
CA MET A 121 -4.52 -12.61 -9.51
C MET A 121 -5.79 -11.85 -9.16
N PHE A 122 -6.63 -12.42 -8.31
CA PHE A 122 -7.74 -11.69 -7.73
C PHE A 122 -7.26 -11.05 -6.45
N LEU A 123 -7.50 -9.75 -6.28
CA LEU A 123 -6.97 -8.97 -5.16
C LEU A 123 -8.09 -8.26 -4.41
N TYR A 124 -7.97 -8.20 -3.09
CA TYR A 124 -8.72 -7.33 -2.21
C TYR A 124 -7.73 -6.45 -1.46
N GLU A 125 -8.02 -5.16 -1.38
CA GLU A 125 -7.20 -4.17 -0.68
C GLU A 125 -8.03 -3.32 0.26
N ALA A 126 -7.42 -2.98 1.39
CA ALA A 126 -7.90 -1.96 2.29
C ALA A 126 -6.74 -1.05 2.64
N SER A 127 -6.92 0.26 2.47
CA SER A 127 -6.00 1.29 2.89
C SER A 127 -6.67 2.27 3.85
N THR A 128 -5.85 2.95 4.64
CA THR A 128 -6.27 4.11 5.42
C THR A 128 -6.01 5.38 4.63
N GLU A 129 -6.77 6.45 4.90
CA GLU A 129 -6.55 7.75 4.24
C GLU A 129 -5.12 8.27 4.42
N TRP A 130 -4.51 8.02 5.58
CA TRP A 130 -3.13 8.44 5.84
C TRP A 130 -2.11 7.60 5.07
N TYR A 131 -2.41 6.33 4.78
CA TYR A 131 -1.57 5.50 3.92
C TYR A 131 -1.59 6.02 2.48
N ASP A 132 -2.77 6.37 1.96
CA ASP A 132 -2.89 6.93 0.61
C ASP A 132 -2.09 8.23 0.46
N ARG A 133 -2.14 9.12 1.48
CA ARG A 133 -1.29 10.32 1.51
C ARG A 133 0.20 10.00 1.60
N TYR A 134 0.58 8.99 2.38
CA TYR A 134 1.96 8.55 2.45
C TYR A 134 2.47 8.06 1.08
N GLN A 135 1.66 7.29 0.34
CA GLN A 135 2.01 6.85 -1.03
C GLN A 135 2.17 8.04 -1.97
N HIS A 136 1.24 9.01 -1.92
CA HIS A 136 1.34 10.21 -2.75
C HIS A 136 2.63 11.02 -2.51
N LEU A 137 3.04 11.18 -1.24
CA LEU A 137 4.31 11.85 -0.90
C LEU A 137 5.53 11.06 -1.38
N LEU A 138 5.47 9.72 -1.36
CA LEU A 138 6.54 8.89 -1.90
C LEU A 138 6.68 9.05 -3.41
N GLU A 139 5.58 8.95 -4.15
CA GLU A 139 5.54 9.12 -5.61
C GLU A 139 6.14 10.46 -6.02
N MET A 140 5.72 11.55 -5.36
CA MET A 140 6.31 12.88 -5.59
C MET A 140 7.82 12.87 -5.36
N SER A 141 8.29 12.24 -4.28
CA SER A 141 9.73 12.18 -3.96
C SER A 141 10.56 11.39 -4.98
N GLU A 142 9.95 10.41 -5.66
CA GLU A 142 10.60 9.57 -6.67
C GLU A 142 10.64 10.24 -8.04
N ASP A 143 9.59 10.98 -8.43
CA ASP A 143 9.56 11.77 -9.67
C ASP A 143 10.68 12.83 -9.72
N PHE A 144 11.06 13.41 -8.57
CA PHE A 144 12.18 14.37 -8.51
C PHE A 144 13.57 13.74 -8.71
N SER A 145 13.70 12.41 -8.58
CA SER A 145 14.93 11.69 -8.91
C SER A 145 15.08 11.40 -10.41
N GLY A 146 14.03 11.62 -11.21
CA GLY A 146 13.99 11.29 -12.64
C GLY A 146 14.38 12.43 -13.59
N ILE A 147 14.54 13.66 -13.11
CA ILE A 147 15.01 14.78 -13.94
C ILE A 147 16.54 14.83 -13.90
N THR A 148 17.18 13.98 -14.69
CA THR A 148 18.52 14.30 -15.19
C THR A 148 18.38 15.55 -16.04
N ILE A 149 18.75 16.71 -15.48
CA ILE A 149 19.00 17.92 -16.26
C ILE A 149 20.17 17.55 -17.18
N ASP A 150 19.88 17.27 -18.46
CA ASP A 150 20.91 17.32 -19.49
C ASP A 150 21.46 18.75 -19.45
N GLU A 151 22.70 18.89 -18.98
CA GLU A 151 23.45 20.13 -19.10
C GLU A 151 23.47 20.53 -20.59
N PRO A 152 23.18 21.79 -20.95
CA PRO A 152 23.35 22.21 -22.34
C PRO A 152 24.83 22.06 -22.69
N ASP A 153 25.13 21.26 -23.72
CA ASP A 153 26.46 21.14 -24.33
C ASP A 153 26.95 22.55 -24.76
N GLU A 154 27.63 23.25 -23.86
CA GLU A 154 28.57 24.31 -24.21
C GLU A 154 29.92 23.64 -24.45
N ASP A 155 30.26 23.36 -25.70
CA ASP A 155 31.67 23.31 -26.13
C ASP A 155 31.81 23.63 -27.62
N ASP A 156 32.09 24.93 -27.82
CA ASP A 156 33.09 25.54 -28.70
C ASP A 156 33.34 24.97 -30.12
N GLU A 157 32.99 25.81 -31.10
CA GLU A 157 33.57 25.86 -32.45
C GLU A 157 35.11 26.02 -32.43
N PRO A 158 35.81 25.33 -33.33
CA PRO A 158 37.05 25.84 -33.93
C PRO A 158 36.91 26.20 -35.42
#